data_AF-A0A7L4EVN9-F1
#
_entry.id   AF-A0A7L4EVN9-F1
#
_cell.length_a   1.000
_cell.length_b   1.000
_cell.length_c   1.000
_cell.angle_alpha   90.00
_cell.angle_beta   90.00
_cell.angle_gamma   90.00
#
_symmetry.space_group_name_H-M   'P 1'
#
loop_
_entity.id
_entity.type
_entity.pdbx_description
1 polymer ?
#
loop_
_entity_poly.entity_id
_entity_poly.type
_entity_poly.pdbx_seq_one_letter_code
_entity_poly.pdbx_strand_id
1 'polypeptide(L)'
;RSRRGGTGKGAARTGSAMDAPSAAGLGGADPQLQRFIEVETQKQRFQQLVHQMTELCWEKCMDKPGPKLDSRAETCFVNCVERFIDTSQFILNRLEQTQKSKSAFSESLSD
;
A
#
# COMPACT_ATOMS: atom_id res chain seq x y z
N ARG A 1 -16.98 -23.15 -54.87
CA ARG A 1 -17.34 -24.59 -54.77
C ARG A 1 -16.88 -25.08 -53.40
N SER A 2 -17.78 -25.74 -52.66
CA SER A 2 -17.63 -26.39 -51.34
C SER A 2 -17.85 -25.55 -50.06
N ARG A 3 -18.95 -25.90 -49.36
CA ARG A 3 -19.23 -25.74 -47.91
C ARG A 3 -18.34 -26.74 -47.13
N ARG A 4 -18.16 -26.80 -45.79
CA ARG A 4 -19.03 -26.53 -44.62
C ARG A 4 -18.20 -26.76 -43.31
N GLY A 5 -18.54 -26.07 -42.19
CA GLY A 5 -18.30 -26.45 -40.77
C GLY A 5 -16.92 -26.13 -40.18
N GLY A 6 -16.70 -25.60 -38.96
CA GLY A 6 -17.54 -25.29 -37.80
C GLY A 6 -16.81 -25.73 -36.52
N THR A 7 -16.42 -24.80 -35.63
CA THR A 7 -16.21 -25.01 -34.18
C THR A 7 -15.97 -23.66 -33.51
N GLY A 8 -16.80 -23.31 -32.52
CA GLY A 8 -16.56 -22.15 -31.65
C GLY A 8 -15.45 -22.41 -30.64
N LYS A 9 -14.83 -21.33 -30.17
CA LYS A 9 -14.15 -21.25 -28.87
C LYS A 9 -14.03 -19.79 -28.48
N GLY A 10 -14.73 -19.41 -27.41
CA GLY A 10 -14.49 -18.17 -26.70
C GLY A 10 -13.10 -18.20 -26.06
N ALA A 11 -12.32 -17.15 -26.25
CA ALA A 11 -11.11 -16.92 -25.50
C ALA A 11 -11.39 -15.79 -24.51
N ALA A 12 -11.60 -16.19 -23.27
CA ALA A 12 -11.68 -15.30 -22.14
C ALA A 12 -10.29 -14.69 -21.84
N ARG A 13 -10.36 -13.47 -21.31
CA ARG A 13 -9.37 -12.64 -20.61
C ARG A 13 -8.12 -13.36 -20.09
N THR A 14 -6.95 -12.78 -20.34
CA THR A 14 -5.78 -12.88 -19.47
C THR A 14 -5.39 -11.48 -19.01
N GLY A 15 -5.96 -11.06 -17.88
CA GLY A 15 -5.40 -9.97 -17.10
C GLY A 15 -4.22 -10.52 -16.30
N SER A 16 -3.06 -9.88 -16.41
CA SER A 16 -1.91 -10.13 -15.54
C SER A 16 -2.29 -9.77 -14.10
N ALA A 17 -2.53 -10.79 -13.29
CA ALA A 17 -2.44 -10.66 -11.84
C ALA A 17 -0.95 -10.56 -11.50
N MET A 18 -0.59 -9.50 -10.79
CA MET A 18 0.70 -9.38 -10.11
C MET A 18 0.70 -10.46 -9.03
N ASP A 19 1.68 -11.36 -9.07
CA ASP A 19 1.84 -12.46 -8.12
C ASP A 19 1.82 -11.95 -6.66
N ALA A 20 0.78 -12.32 -5.93
CA ALA A 20 0.79 -12.32 -4.48
C ALA A 20 1.78 -13.39 -4.01
N PRO A 21 2.59 -13.15 -2.94
CA PRO A 21 3.40 -14.22 -2.39
C PRO A 21 2.45 -15.26 -1.78
N SER A 22 2.27 -16.36 -2.49
CA SER A 22 1.58 -17.54 -1.98
C SER A 22 2.42 -18.10 -0.82
N ALA A 23 1.99 -17.84 0.41
CA ALA A 23 2.46 -18.53 1.61
C ALA A 23 1.92 -19.99 1.65
N ALA A 24 2.05 -20.71 0.55
CA ALA A 24 1.71 -22.12 0.45
C ALA A 24 2.91 -22.94 0.97
N GLY A 25 2.96 -23.14 2.29
CA GLY A 25 4.02 -23.96 2.88
C GLY A 25 4.08 -24.07 4.41
N LEU A 26 3.07 -23.64 5.17
CA LEU A 26 3.09 -23.77 6.64
C LEU A 26 1.83 -24.50 7.11
N GLY A 27 1.83 -25.82 6.98
CA GLY A 27 0.93 -26.68 7.74
C GLY A 27 1.26 -26.53 9.22
N GLY A 28 0.36 -25.89 9.97
CA GLY A 28 0.48 -25.71 11.42
C GLY A 28 1.36 -24.53 11.84
N ALA A 29 0.98 -23.30 11.49
CA ALA A 29 1.56 -22.14 12.15
C ALA A 29 1.11 -22.11 13.62
N ASP A 30 2.06 -22.22 14.53
CA ASP A 30 1.82 -22.01 15.96
C ASP A 30 1.19 -20.61 16.16
N PRO A 31 0.07 -20.47 16.89
CA PRO A 31 -0.61 -19.18 17.05
C PRO A 31 0.28 -18.10 17.69
N GLN A 32 1.33 -18.47 18.43
CA GLN A 32 2.34 -17.54 18.93
C GLN A 32 3.22 -17.01 17.79
N LEU A 33 3.64 -17.88 16.87
CA LEU A 33 4.43 -17.50 15.70
C LEU A 33 3.62 -16.57 14.78
N GLN A 34 2.33 -16.86 14.58
CA GLN A 34 1.46 -16.01 13.77
C GLN A 34 1.38 -14.58 14.32
N ARG A 35 1.19 -14.43 15.63
CA ARG A 35 1.20 -13.11 16.30
C ARG A 35 2.55 -12.41 16.20
N PHE A 36 3.64 -13.16 16.35
CA PHE A 36 4.99 -12.61 16.19
C PHE A 36 5.20 -12.04 14.78
N ILE A 37 4.79 -12.80 13.75
CA ILE A 37 4.88 -12.35 12.34
C ILE A 37 4.06 -11.08 12.12
N GLU A 38 2.84 -10.99 12.66
CA GLU A 38 1.99 -9.81 12.52
C GLU A 38 2.64 -8.55 13.13
N VAL A 39 3.20 -8.67 14.34
CA VAL A 39 3.87 -7.56 15.03
C VAL A 39 5.14 -7.13 14.29
N GLU A 40 5.99 -8.07 13.88
CA GLU A 40 7.20 -7.72 13.13
C GLU A 40 6.87 -7.14 11.75
N THR A 41 5.80 -7.61 11.09
CA THR A 41 5.33 -7.04 9.82
C THR A 41 4.86 -5.59 10.01
N GLN A 42 4.09 -5.30 11.06
CA GLN A 42 3.66 -3.94 11.40
C GLN A 42 4.87 -3.02 11.63
N LYS A 43 5.86 -3.50 12.38
CA LYS A 43 7.10 -2.78 12.64
C LYS A 43 7.90 -2.52 11.36
N GLN A 44 8.05 -3.50 10.48
CA GLN A 44 8.73 -3.33 9.19
C GLN A 44 8.04 -2.26 8.33
N ARG A 45 6.71 -2.28 8.24
CA ARG A 45 5.95 -1.26 7.51
C ARG A 45 6.14 0.14 8.10
N PHE A 46 6.16 0.24 9.44
CA PHE A 46 6.44 1.51 10.11
C PHE A 46 7.85 2.03 9.79
N GLN A 47 8.86 1.16 9.83
CA GLN A 47 10.24 1.54 9.47
C GLN A 47 10.31 2.05 8.02
N GLN A 48 9.64 1.36 7.08
CA GLN A 48 9.56 1.82 5.69
C GLN A 48 8.91 3.19 5.56
N LEU A 49 7.83 3.45 6.30
CA LEU A 49 7.16 4.75 6.33
C LEU A 49 8.09 5.86 6.85
N VAL A 50 8.80 5.59 7.95
CA VAL A 50 9.77 6.54 8.52
C VAL A 50 10.89 6.84 7.52
N HIS A 51 11.43 5.83 6.85
CA HIS A 51 12.46 6.03 5.82
C HIS A 51 11.94 6.89 4.67
N GLN A 52 10.74 6.58 4.15
CA GLN A 52 10.15 7.34 3.04
C GLN A 52 9.86 8.80 3.42
N MET A 53 9.32 9.03 4.62
CA MET A 53 9.09 10.39 5.12
C MET A 53 10.40 11.16 5.32
N THR A 54 11.43 10.47 5.81
CA THR A 54 12.76 11.06 6.02
C THR A 54 13.40 11.45 4.70
N GLU A 55 13.38 10.58 3.69
CA GLU A 55 13.91 10.88 2.34
C GLU A 55 13.18 12.09 1.73
N LEU A 56 11.84 12.09 1.76
CA LEU A 56 11.05 13.19 1.22
C LEU A 56 11.35 14.51 1.91
N CYS A 57 11.34 14.53 3.25
CA CYS A 57 11.60 15.76 3.99
C CYS A 57 13.05 16.21 3.85
N TRP A 58 13.99 15.28 3.70
CA TRP A 58 15.39 15.60 3.40
C TRP A 58 15.50 16.35 2.07
N GLU A 59 14.90 15.83 0.99
CA GLU A 59 14.91 16.48 -0.32
C GLU A 59 14.24 17.86 -0.33
N LYS A 60 13.22 18.07 0.53
CA LYS A 60 12.46 19.34 0.57
C LYS A 60 13.08 20.39 1.47
N CYS A 61 13.71 19.99 2.57
CA CYS A 61 14.10 20.91 3.63
C CYS A 61 15.61 21.10 3.76
N MET A 62 16.42 20.21 3.19
CA MET A 62 17.87 20.28 3.35
C MET A 62 18.58 20.81 2.08
N ASP A 63 18.87 22.11 2.09
CA ASP A 63 19.64 22.76 1.01
C ASP A 63 21.15 22.53 1.12
N LYS A 64 21.72 22.72 2.33
CA LYS A 64 23.15 22.58 2.61
C LYS A 64 23.37 21.82 3.92
N PRO A 65 23.89 20.58 3.89
CA PRO A 65 24.14 19.83 5.10
C PRO A 65 25.29 20.48 5.89
N GLY A 66 25.05 20.65 7.19
CA GLY A 66 26.03 21.17 8.15
C GLY A 66 26.08 20.32 9.41
N PRO A 67 26.98 20.62 10.36
CA PRO A 67 27.11 19.86 11.62
C PRO A 67 25.89 20.02 12.54
N LYS A 68 25.03 20.99 12.27
CA LYS A 68 23.76 21.23 12.97
C LYS A 68 22.71 21.66 11.94
N LEU A 69 21.46 21.34 12.21
CA LEU A 69 20.33 21.92 11.51
C LEU A 69 20.27 23.41 11.81
N ASP A 70 20.11 24.23 10.78
CA ASP A 70 19.80 25.64 10.96
C ASP A 70 18.30 25.81 11.30
N SER A 71 17.93 26.96 11.87
CA SER A 71 16.55 27.22 12.33
C SER A 71 15.53 27.09 11.19
N ARG A 72 15.94 27.41 9.95
CA ARG A 72 15.10 27.27 8.76
C ARG A 72 14.83 25.81 8.44
N ALA A 73 15.87 24.96 8.38
CA ALA A 73 15.71 23.54 8.14
C ALA A 73 14.90 22.89 9.25
N GLU A 74 15.17 23.20 10.52
CA GLU A 74 14.42 22.67 11.67
C GLU A 74 12.91 22.97 11.54
N THR A 75 12.56 24.23 11.29
CA THR A 75 11.17 24.64 11.07
C THR A 75 10.56 23.93 9.85
N CYS A 76 11.33 23.77 8.77
CA CYS A 76 10.87 23.04 7.58
C CYS A 76 10.60 21.57 7.88
N PHE A 77 11.49 20.88 8.61
CA PHE A 77 11.34 19.47 8.96
C PHE A 77 10.08 19.23 9.80
N VAL A 78 9.83 20.06 10.82
CA VAL A 78 8.62 19.98 11.64
C VAL A 78 7.37 20.08 10.77
N ASN A 79 7.30 21.12 9.94
CA ASN A 79 6.17 21.32 9.03
C ASN A 79 6.03 20.17 8.01
N CYS A 80 7.14 19.70 7.43
CA CYS A 80 7.14 18.64 6.43
C CYS A 80 6.58 17.33 7.00
N VAL A 81 7.04 16.93 8.17
CA VAL A 81 6.56 15.72 8.85
C VAL A 81 5.08 15.83 9.21
N GLU A 82 4.65 16.95 9.79
CA GLU A 82 3.23 17.20 10.09
C GLU A 82 2.36 17.13 8.83
N ARG A 83 2.77 17.80 7.74
CA ARG A 83 2.02 17.78 6.47
C ARG A 83 2.00 16.39 5.84
N PHE A 84 3.08 15.62 5.94
CA PHE A 84 3.14 14.25 5.42
C PHE A 84 2.14 13.33 6.14
N ILE A 85 2.11 13.40 7.47
CA ILE A 85 1.17 12.60 8.29
C ILE A 85 -0.27 13.01 8.00
N ASP A 86 -0.59 14.30 8.02
CA ASP A 86 -1.93 14.83 7.75
C ASP A 86 -2.44 14.38 6.37
N THR A 87 -1.59 14.52 5.34
CA THR A 87 -1.95 14.15 3.97
C THR A 87 -2.15 12.65 3.83
N SER A 88 -1.26 11.85 4.44
CA SER A 88 -1.37 10.39 4.40
C SER A 88 -2.66 9.91 5.06
N GLN A 89 -3.01 10.44 6.24
CA GLN A 89 -4.27 10.11 6.91
C GLN A 89 -5.49 10.55 6.11
N PHE A 90 -5.46 11.74 5.50
CA PHE A 90 -6.54 12.21 4.64
C PHE A 90 -6.79 11.26 3.45
N ILE A 91 -5.72 10.84 2.77
CA ILE A 91 -5.80 9.90 1.65
C ILE A 91 -6.35 8.55 2.13
N LEU A 92 -5.83 7.99 3.22
CA LEU A 92 -6.30 6.71 3.78
C LEU A 92 -7.79 6.78 4.15
N ASN A 93 -8.22 7.81 4.87
CA ASN A 93 -9.62 8.02 5.25
C ASN A 93 -10.54 8.12 4.01
N ARG A 94 -10.07 8.73 2.91
CA ARG A 94 -10.84 8.82 1.67
C ARG A 94 -10.92 7.49 0.93
N LEU A 95 -9.83 6.72 0.93
CA LEU A 95 -9.79 5.38 0.35
C LEU A 95 -10.71 4.42 1.10
N GLU A 96 -10.71 4.44 2.44
CA GLU A 96 -11.62 3.64 3.27
C GLU A 96 -13.09 3.96 3.00
N GLN A 97 -13.45 5.25 2.91
CA GLN A 97 -14.81 5.66 2.54
C GLN A 97 -15.21 5.18 1.14
N THR A 98 -14.26 5.18 0.19
CA THR A 98 -14.49 4.69 -1.17
C THR A 98 -14.58 3.16 -1.23
N GLN A 99 -13.85 2.44 -0.38
CA GLN A 99 -14.00 0.99 -0.25
C GLN A 99 -15.34 0.63 0.39
N LYS A 100 -15.74 1.33 1.45
CA LYS A 100 -17.03 1.12 2.12
C LYS A 100 -18.22 1.36 1.19
N SER A 101 -18.15 2.35 0.30
CA SER A 101 -19.21 2.57 -0.70
C SER A 101 -19.24 1.48 -1.77
N LYS A 102 -18.09 0.92 -2.17
CA LYS A 102 -18.01 -0.23 -3.08
C LYS A 102 -18.46 -1.55 -2.44
N SER A 103 -18.12 -1.79 -1.17
CA SER A 103 -18.56 -2.97 -0.44
C SER A 103 -20.07 -2.95 -0.21
N ALA A 104 -20.63 -1.77 0.17
CA ALA A 104 -22.07 -1.57 0.29
C ALA A 104 -22.82 -1.84 -1.03
N PHE A 105 -22.21 -1.52 -2.18
CA PHE A 105 -22.76 -1.85 -3.50
C PHE A 105 -22.66 -3.36 -3.82
N SER A 106 -21.59 -4.04 -3.41
CA SER A 106 -21.42 -5.49 -3.62
C SER A 106 -22.38 -6.33 -2.77
N GLU A 107 -22.70 -5.90 -1.54
CA GLU A 107 -23.72 -6.54 -0.70
C GLU A 107 -25.13 -6.33 -1.27
N SER A 108 -25.45 -5.13 -1.78
CA SER A 108 -26.76 -4.84 -2.39
C SER A 108 -27.03 -5.54 -3.73
N LEU A 109 -26.00 -6.06 -4.40
CA LEU A 109 -26.13 -6.81 -5.67
C LEU A 109 -26.16 -8.33 -5.45
N SER A 110 -25.99 -8.78 -4.21
CA SER A 110 -26.05 -10.19 -3.81
C SER A 110 -27.40 -10.57 -3.18
N ASP A 111 -28.34 -9.61 -3.07
CA ASP A 111 -29.75 -9.81 -2.70
C ASP A 111 -30.64 -9.75 -3.96
#